data_AF-A0A847Y4B4-F1
#
_entry.id   AF-A0A847Y4B4-F1
#
_cell.length_a   1.000
_cell.length_b   1.000
_cell.length_c   1.000
_cell.angle_alpha   90.00
_cell.angle_beta   90.00
_cell.angle_gamma   90.00
#
_symmetry.space_group_name_H-M   'P 1'
#
loop_
_entity.id
_entity.type
_entity.pdbx_description
1 polymer ?
#
loop_
_entity_poly.entity_id
_entity_poly.type
_entity_poly.pdbx_seq_one_letter_code
_entity_poly.pdbx_strand_id
1 'polypeptide(L)'
;MGIGGEPIPGAVPVEVAKPTTPILTNVKTESSSTVKIGSDVREIKEELLNPRVISKKNDPEGRKKMVQTILDTKKEKKLQEIADLTSSLYQEQQHKAEELTQRLKKIVVKIKGFAGISDKEVVDLQTQLDEIEKRRTELQTQSSAIESELGDNRHKGEIPTSRQLLEAYYDRMSTEPLTNEQKRNLLKPEVLASLSEQEYISLLRRLNPYFVSHVTRQGFRDHNAMFYHSAGLQEYHNGFVGVMQDGKLIRPPMALGELKTRDEDSVRRWLGDWILGEESEAKAKEKLNNLLHFHLASAPKYPDQTAVHFATQLVADAYYGGERENEVFFVFPSDFVASQYNFSFNGWEKDFTRPQSETKWNDVFVWPNTVDNPGITVDAGLVFLPENTPVDPNTGSKYASEIKIVDGKEQRVMVEDAALIETFIDWGQKIDDQSPLKQAFQTYKEERNYYSQQYLSRNLMSVCMTELQGLGFRREASVALADALVREMHYSESFNNELLTKIIRESGAHWKRAENTVPAKEYWENFFRSHPDLRPKHINYYDGDPTTAVREFQQQNDIGKADTSEKDGQLLGFDDHHVTDMDKDPRSNMGYEELVATANKIITEHFSAARNFTPLL
;
A
#
# COMPACT_ATOMS: atom_id res chain seq x y z
N MET A 1 -56.64 -3.91 32.83
CA MET A 1 -57.35 -4.46 31.65
C MET A 1 -56.29 -5.07 30.76
N GLY A 2 -56.23 -6.34 30.40
CA GLY A 2 -57.09 -7.49 30.58
C GLY A 2 -56.68 -8.52 29.51
N ILE A 3 -56.01 -9.58 29.95
CA ILE A 3 -56.08 -11.01 29.54
C ILE A 3 -55.67 -11.45 28.11
N GLY A 4 -54.79 -12.46 28.04
CA GLY A 4 -54.69 -13.41 26.93
C GLY A 4 -53.44 -14.33 26.94
N GLY A 5 -53.40 -15.38 27.78
CA GLY A 5 -52.59 -16.60 27.56
C GLY A 5 -53.25 -17.48 26.48
N GLU A 6 -52.71 -18.54 25.87
CA GLU A 6 -51.68 -19.59 26.09
C GLU A 6 -51.55 -20.35 24.72
N PRO A 7 -50.85 -21.51 24.51
CA PRO A 7 -49.87 -22.27 25.31
C PRO A 7 -48.58 -22.70 24.55
N ILE A 8 -47.63 -23.26 25.29
CA ILE A 8 -46.43 -23.99 24.82
C ILE A 8 -46.76 -25.49 24.69
N PRO A 9 -46.15 -26.23 23.73
CA PRO A 9 -45.66 -27.57 24.07
C PRO A 9 -44.28 -27.91 23.46
N GLY A 10 -43.43 -28.57 24.26
CA GLY A 10 -42.32 -29.39 23.74
C GLY A 10 -40.98 -29.27 24.47
N ALA A 11 -40.91 -29.68 25.74
CA ALA A 11 -39.64 -29.91 26.43
C ALA A 11 -39.20 -31.36 26.23
N VAL A 12 -37.96 -31.54 25.76
CA VAL A 12 -37.21 -32.82 25.78
C VAL A 12 -36.02 -32.63 26.73
N PRO A 13 -35.64 -33.61 27.57
CA PRO A 13 -34.74 -33.38 28.69
C PRO A 13 -33.29 -33.14 28.27
N VAL A 14 -32.65 -32.20 28.96
CA VAL A 14 -31.21 -31.92 28.91
C VAL A 14 -30.47 -33.02 29.68
N GLU A 15 -29.57 -33.73 29.00
CA GLU A 15 -28.63 -34.65 29.60
C GLU A 15 -27.44 -33.84 30.17
N VAL A 16 -27.21 -33.97 31.47
CA VAL A 16 -26.18 -33.25 32.22
C VAL A 16 -24.80 -33.85 31.89
N ALA A 17 -24.06 -33.19 31.01
CA ALA A 17 -22.64 -33.46 30.83
C ALA A 17 -21.84 -32.79 31.95
N LYS A 18 -21.12 -33.61 32.74
CA LYS A 18 -20.23 -33.18 33.82
C LYS A 18 -19.07 -32.32 33.27
N PRO A 19 -18.68 -31.23 33.93
CA PRO A 19 -17.49 -30.47 33.53
C PRO A 19 -16.23 -31.26 33.89
N THR A 20 -15.48 -31.67 32.87
CA THR A 20 -14.09 -32.10 33.00
C THR A 20 -13.19 -30.89 33.19
N THR A 21 -12.65 -30.76 34.40
CA THR A 21 -11.60 -29.81 34.78
C THR A 21 -10.35 -30.07 33.92
N PRO A 22 -9.78 -29.06 33.23
CA PRO A 22 -8.46 -29.19 32.63
C PRO A 22 -7.41 -29.08 33.74
N ILE A 23 -6.56 -30.10 33.79
CA ILE A 23 -5.39 -30.19 34.67
C ILE A 23 -4.38 -29.14 34.22
N LEU A 24 -4.07 -28.19 35.11
CA LEU A 24 -2.94 -27.28 35.02
C LEU A 24 -1.64 -28.10 35.05
N THR A 25 -0.99 -28.27 33.89
CA THR A 25 0.40 -28.73 33.84
C THR A 25 1.34 -27.52 33.82
N ASN A 26 2.15 -27.46 34.88
CA ASN A 26 3.28 -26.57 35.09
C ASN A 26 4.11 -26.31 33.82
N VAL A 27 4.10 -25.06 33.35
CA VAL A 27 5.09 -24.56 32.39
C VAL A 27 6.37 -24.28 33.17
N LYS A 28 7.38 -25.13 32.94
CA LYS A 28 8.77 -24.83 33.30
C LYS A 28 9.23 -23.62 32.48
N THR A 29 9.66 -22.60 33.19
CA THR A 29 10.49 -21.50 32.67
C THR A 29 11.80 -22.05 32.11
N GLU A 30 11.91 -22.12 30.79
CA GLU A 30 13.20 -22.25 30.11
C GLU A 30 13.71 -20.85 29.73
N SER A 31 14.73 -20.42 30.46
CA SER A 31 15.61 -19.32 30.08
C SER A 31 16.49 -19.71 28.89
N SER A 32 16.67 -18.78 27.94
CA SER A 32 17.63 -18.77 26.81
C SER A 32 17.08 -19.17 25.44
N SER A 33 16.55 -18.19 24.68
CA SER A 33 16.03 -18.38 23.31
C SER A 33 16.52 -17.35 22.27
N THR A 34 17.49 -16.49 22.60
CA THR A 34 17.95 -15.44 21.65
C THR A 34 18.72 -15.97 20.43
N VAL A 35 19.07 -17.26 20.38
CA VAL A 35 19.82 -17.85 19.25
C VAL A 35 18.91 -18.54 18.21
N LYS A 36 17.63 -18.86 18.50
CA LYS A 36 16.73 -19.56 17.55
C LYS A 36 15.97 -18.62 16.59
N ILE A 37 15.66 -17.39 17.01
CA ILE A 37 14.84 -16.48 16.20
C ILE A 37 15.54 -16.11 14.88
N GLY A 38 16.87 -15.95 14.89
CA GLY A 38 17.64 -15.56 13.71
C GLY A 38 17.77 -16.67 12.64
N SER A 39 17.77 -17.95 13.02
CA SER A 39 17.78 -19.05 12.06
C SER A 39 16.44 -19.19 11.34
N ASP A 40 15.35 -19.01 12.09
CA ASP A 40 13.99 -19.22 11.60
C ASP A 40 13.57 -18.10 10.63
N VAL A 41 13.93 -16.84 10.93
CA VAL A 41 13.67 -15.69 10.03
C VAL A 41 14.40 -15.85 8.70
N ARG A 42 15.66 -16.32 8.71
CA ARG A 42 16.42 -16.54 7.48
C ARG A 42 15.81 -17.62 6.61
N GLU A 43 15.34 -18.71 7.21
CA GLU A 43 14.68 -19.80 6.48
C GLU A 43 13.35 -19.34 5.87
N ILE A 44 12.52 -18.62 6.63
CA ILE A 44 11.28 -18.02 6.13
C ILE A 44 11.55 -17.07 4.96
N LYS A 45 12.60 -16.24 5.06
CA LYS A 45 12.98 -15.30 4.01
C LYS A 45 13.33 -16.01 2.68
N GLU A 46 14.05 -17.13 2.74
CA GLU A 46 14.32 -17.95 1.56
C GLU A 46 13.04 -18.54 0.96
N GLU A 47 12.09 -19.00 1.78
CA GLU A 47 10.79 -19.48 1.30
C GLU A 47 9.92 -18.37 0.68
N LEU A 48 10.06 -17.13 1.15
CA LEU A 48 9.32 -15.98 0.63
C LEU A 48 9.88 -15.43 -0.68
N LEU A 49 11.21 -15.47 -0.87
CA LEU A 49 11.85 -14.65 -1.90
C LEU A 49 12.66 -15.44 -2.91
N ASN A 50 13.14 -16.64 -2.58
CA ASN A 50 14.03 -17.38 -3.48
C ASN A 50 13.23 -18.25 -4.47
N PRO A 51 13.19 -17.91 -5.78
CA PRO A 51 12.38 -18.64 -6.76
C PRO A 51 12.75 -20.13 -6.88
N ARG A 52 14.01 -20.48 -6.55
CA ARG A 52 14.47 -21.88 -6.54
C ARG A 52 13.94 -22.66 -5.36
N VAL A 53 13.80 -22.03 -4.19
CA VAL A 53 13.22 -22.66 -3.00
C VAL A 53 11.72 -22.78 -3.19
N ILE A 54 11.07 -21.68 -3.62
CA ILE A 54 9.63 -21.61 -3.93
C ILE A 54 9.25 -22.72 -4.92
N SER A 55 9.90 -22.77 -6.10
CA SER A 55 9.60 -23.81 -7.10
C SER A 55 9.87 -25.23 -6.62
N LYS A 56 10.82 -25.44 -5.70
CA LYS A 56 11.08 -26.78 -5.14
C LYS A 56 9.89 -27.27 -4.33
N LYS A 57 9.27 -26.37 -3.58
CA LYS A 57 8.19 -26.66 -2.63
C LYS A 57 6.83 -26.68 -3.32
N ASN A 58 6.57 -25.69 -4.18
CA ASN A 58 5.24 -25.44 -4.74
C ASN A 58 5.04 -26.01 -6.16
N ASP A 59 6.11 -26.12 -6.97
CA ASP A 59 6.01 -26.55 -8.38
C ASP A 59 7.05 -27.63 -8.77
N PRO A 60 7.13 -28.77 -8.04
CA PRO A 60 8.12 -29.80 -8.34
C PRO A 60 7.94 -30.43 -9.73
N GLU A 61 6.70 -30.51 -10.23
CA GLU A 61 6.41 -31.04 -11.56
C GLU A 61 6.74 -30.03 -12.67
N GLY A 62 6.45 -28.73 -12.48
CA GLY A 62 6.86 -27.70 -13.43
C GLY A 62 8.38 -27.59 -13.54
N ARG A 63 9.13 -27.83 -12.46
CA ARG A 63 10.61 -27.96 -12.53
C ARG A 63 11.04 -29.11 -13.41
N LYS A 64 10.45 -30.30 -13.25
CA LYS A 64 10.76 -31.46 -14.09
C LYS A 64 10.42 -31.17 -15.56
N LYS A 65 9.26 -30.57 -15.81
CA LYS A 65 8.84 -30.15 -17.15
C LYS A 65 9.81 -29.14 -17.75
N MET A 66 10.27 -28.15 -16.98
CA MET A 66 11.24 -27.16 -17.45
C MET A 66 12.59 -27.78 -17.80
N VAL A 67 13.07 -28.75 -16.99
CA VAL A 67 14.28 -29.52 -17.34
C VAL A 67 14.07 -30.26 -18.66
N GLN A 68 12.91 -30.89 -18.87
CA GLN A 68 12.60 -31.57 -20.12
C GLN A 68 12.55 -30.59 -21.31
N THR A 69 11.88 -29.44 -21.15
CA THR A 69 11.83 -28.38 -22.18
C THR A 69 13.24 -27.93 -22.55
N ILE A 70 14.12 -27.69 -21.58
CA ILE A 70 15.52 -27.32 -21.85
C ILE A 70 16.27 -28.40 -22.64
N LEU A 71 16.04 -29.68 -22.34
CA LEU A 71 16.64 -30.79 -23.07
C LEU A 71 16.13 -30.87 -24.51
N ASP A 72 14.82 -30.70 -24.70
CA ASP A 72 14.18 -30.73 -26.03
C ASP A 72 14.64 -29.55 -26.88
N THR A 73 14.71 -28.33 -26.31
CA THR A 73 15.24 -27.14 -26.98
C THR A 73 16.71 -27.29 -27.37
N LYS A 74 17.55 -27.91 -26.52
CA LYS A 74 18.94 -28.23 -26.87
C LYS A 74 19.03 -29.24 -28.02
N LYS A 75 18.11 -30.22 -28.07
CA LYS A 75 18.03 -31.20 -29.16
C LYS A 75 17.63 -30.51 -30.46
N GLU A 76 16.63 -29.63 -30.41
CA GLU A 76 16.18 -28.84 -31.56
C GLU A 76 17.28 -27.93 -32.10
N LYS A 77 18.01 -27.22 -31.22
CA LYS A 77 19.17 -26.40 -31.62
C LYS A 77 20.26 -27.23 -32.30
N LYS A 78 20.58 -28.42 -31.77
CA LYS A 78 21.54 -29.33 -32.43
C LYS A 78 21.05 -29.83 -33.78
N LEU A 79 19.76 -30.12 -33.92
CA LEU A 79 19.17 -30.51 -35.20
C LEU A 79 19.26 -29.37 -36.21
N GLN A 80 19.03 -28.12 -35.77
CA GLN A 80 19.19 -26.94 -36.60
C GLN A 80 20.65 -26.73 -37.03
N GLU A 81 21.61 -26.86 -36.10
CA GLU A 81 23.05 -26.79 -36.41
C GLU A 81 23.48 -27.89 -37.41
N ILE A 82 22.96 -29.12 -37.25
CA ILE A 82 23.20 -30.22 -38.20
C ILE A 82 22.58 -29.90 -39.57
N ALA A 83 21.36 -29.37 -39.61
CA ALA A 83 20.70 -28.98 -40.85
C ALA A 83 21.50 -27.88 -41.57
N ASP A 84 21.97 -26.87 -40.85
CA ASP A 84 22.75 -25.76 -41.40
C ASP A 84 24.12 -26.25 -41.93
N LEU A 85 24.81 -27.12 -41.18
CA LEU A 85 26.05 -27.74 -41.64
C LEU A 85 25.81 -28.62 -42.87
N THR A 86 24.72 -29.38 -42.91
CA THR A 86 24.36 -30.25 -44.04
C THR A 86 24.08 -29.43 -45.29
N SER A 87 23.31 -28.34 -45.18
CA SER A 87 23.08 -27.42 -46.30
C SER A 87 24.38 -26.78 -46.78
N SER A 88 25.26 -26.35 -45.87
CA SER A 88 26.55 -25.76 -46.24
C SER A 88 27.47 -26.75 -46.98
N LEU A 89 27.59 -27.99 -46.48
CA LEU A 89 28.36 -29.06 -47.13
C LEU A 89 27.78 -29.42 -48.50
N TYR A 90 26.46 -29.42 -48.62
CA TYR A 90 25.78 -29.68 -49.88
C TYR A 90 26.10 -28.61 -50.93
N GLN A 91 26.05 -27.33 -50.56
CA GLN A 91 26.42 -26.22 -51.45
C GLN A 91 27.89 -26.31 -51.89
N GLU A 92 28.80 -26.68 -50.99
CA GLU A 92 30.21 -26.89 -51.33
C GLU A 92 30.39 -28.05 -52.33
N GLN A 93 29.64 -29.14 -52.14
CA GLN A 93 29.65 -30.28 -53.06
C GLN A 93 29.16 -29.89 -54.46
N GLN A 94 28.08 -29.12 -54.56
CA GLN A 94 27.55 -28.61 -55.83
C GLN A 94 28.58 -27.74 -56.56
N HIS A 95 29.21 -26.80 -55.85
CA HIS A 95 30.23 -25.93 -56.42
C HIS A 95 31.46 -26.72 -56.93
N LYS A 96 31.91 -27.73 -56.18
CA LYS A 96 33.02 -28.63 -56.62
C LYS A 96 32.63 -29.46 -57.83
N ALA A 97 31.40 -29.97 -57.89
CA ALA A 97 30.89 -30.70 -59.04
C ALA A 97 30.86 -29.82 -60.29
N GLU A 98 30.44 -28.56 -60.18
CA GLU A 98 30.49 -27.56 -61.26
C GLU A 98 31.90 -27.36 -61.80
N GLU A 99 32.86 -27.17 -60.89
CA GLU A 99 34.26 -26.98 -61.27
C GLU A 99 34.81 -28.20 -62.03
N LEU A 100 34.52 -29.41 -61.56
CA LEU A 100 34.95 -30.66 -62.20
C LEU A 100 34.32 -30.85 -63.57
N THR A 101 33.03 -30.57 -63.73
CA THR A 101 32.34 -30.63 -65.04
C THR A 101 32.97 -29.63 -66.02
N GLN A 102 33.27 -28.41 -65.58
CA GLN A 102 33.92 -27.40 -66.42
C GLN A 102 35.35 -27.83 -66.82
N ARG A 103 36.10 -28.46 -65.91
CA ARG A 103 37.42 -29.03 -66.22
C ARG A 103 37.32 -30.18 -67.22
N LEU A 104 36.35 -31.08 -67.06
CA LEU A 104 36.07 -32.17 -68.00
C LEU A 104 35.70 -31.65 -69.39
N LYS A 105 34.83 -30.65 -69.50
CA LYS A 105 34.50 -29.98 -70.77
C LYS A 105 35.76 -29.43 -71.45
N LYS A 106 36.64 -28.76 -70.71
CA LYS A 106 37.94 -28.28 -71.22
C LYS A 106 38.86 -29.41 -71.70
N ILE A 107 38.89 -30.54 -71.00
CA ILE A 107 39.70 -31.70 -71.37
C ILE A 107 39.15 -32.35 -72.65
N VAL A 108 37.84 -32.54 -72.77
CA VAL A 108 37.20 -33.11 -73.98
C VAL A 108 37.45 -32.21 -75.19
N VAL A 109 37.33 -30.88 -75.04
CA VAL A 109 37.67 -29.92 -76.11
C VAL A 109 39.15 -30.01 -76.51
N LYS A 110 40.07 -30.19 -75.55
CA LYS A 110 41.50 -30.36 -75.83
C LYS A 110 41.82 -31.70 -76.51
N ILE A 111 41.19 -32.80 -76.08
CA ILE A 111 41.36 -34.13 -76.67
C ILE A 111 40.89 -34.13 -78.14
N LYS A 112 39.79 -33.42 -78.44
CA LYS A 112 39.26 -33.23 -79.80
C LYS A 112 40.26 -32.54 -80.74
N GLY A 113 41.19 -31.74 -80.21
CA GLY A 113 42.21 -31.04 -80.99
C GLY A 113 43.52 -31.81 -81.21
N PHE A 114 43.77 -32.89 -80.45
CA PHE A 114 45.11 -33.51 -80.39
C PHE A 114 45.18 -35.00 -80.77
N ALA A 115 44.09 -35.76 -80.62
CA ALA A 115 44.19 -37.23 -80.56
C ALA A 115 43.58 -38.02 -81.76
N GLY A 116 43.05 -37.38 -82.80
CA GLY A 116 42.56 -38.10 -83.99
C GLY A 116 41.49 -39.16 -83.69
N ILE A 117 40.67 -38.92 -82.66
CA ILE A 117 39.55 -39.78 -82.25
C ILE A 117 38.45 -39.67 -83.31
N SER A 118 37.78 -40.78 -83.62
CA SER A 118 36.73 -40.81 -84.64
C SER A 118 35.54 -39.92 -84.23
N ASP A 119 34.92 -39.22 -85.18
CA ASP A 119 33.77 -38.33 -84.93
C ASP A 119 32.65 -39.04 -84.14
N LYS A 120 32.51 -40.35 -84.32
CA LYS A 120 31.52 -41.18 -83.63
C LYS A 120 31.79 -41.28 -82.12
N GLU A 121 33.03 -41.46 -81.69
CA GLU A 121 33.40 -41.56 -80.26
C GLU A 121 33.32 -40.20 -79.56
N VAL A 122 33.59 -39.11 -80.28
CA VAL A 122 33.42 -37.74 -79.76
C VAL A 122 31.94 -37.39 -79.58
N VAL A 123 31.08 -37.81 -80.51
CA VAL A 123 29.61 -37.63 -80.39
C VAL A 123 29.06 -38.46 -79.24
N ASP A 124 29.57 -39.68 -79.02
CA ASP A 124 29.13 -40.54 -77.92
C ASP A 124 29.53 -39.96 -76.55
N LEU A 125 30.77 -39.45 -76.42
CA LEU A 125 31.23 -38.73 -75.23
C LEU A 125 30.47 -37.43 -74.98
N GLN A 126 30.12 -36.70 -76.04
CA GLN A 126 29.32 -35.47 -75.93
C GLN A 126 27.90 -35.79 -75.45
N THR A 127 27.31 -36.88 -75.96
CA THR A 127 25.98 -37.35 -75.58
C THR A 127 25.95 -37.80 -74.11
N GLN A 128 26.97 -38.55 -73.67
CA GLN A 128 27.12 -38.91 -72.24
C GLN A 128 27.32 -37.68 -71.36
N LEU A 129 28.07 -36.67 -71.83
CA LEU A 129 28.24 -35.40 -71.12
C LEU A 129 26.93 -34.64 -70.98
N ASP A 130 26.12 -34.59 -72.04
CA ASP A 130 24.84 -33.90 -72.05
C ASP A 130 23.80 -34.64 -71.18
N GLU A 131 23.84 -35.98 -71.15
CA GLU A 131 23.04 -36.79 -70.22
C GLU A 131 23.44 -36.56 -68.76
N ILE A 132 24.75 -36.50 -68.47
CA ILE A 132 25.26 -36.15 -67.14
C ILE A 132 24.82 -34.74 -66.75
N GLU A 133 24.84 -33.77 -67.68
CA GLU A 133 24.40 -32.39 -67.42
C GLU A 133 22.89 -32.28 -67.18
N LYS A 134 22.09 -33.03 -67.93
CA LYS A 134 20.63 -33.13 -67.71
C LYS A 134 20.33 -33.76 -66.36
N ARG A 135 20.97 -34.88 -66.04
CA ARG A 135 20.78 -35.57 -64.75
C ARG A 135 21.23 -34.71 -63.58
N ARG A 136 22.28 -33.93 -63.77
CA ARG A 136 22.76 -32.94 -62.81
C ARG A 136 21.76 -31.81 -62.59
N THR A 137 21.19 -31.25 -63.66
CA THR A 137 20.15 -30.20 -63.55
C THR A 137 18.91 -30.72 -62.82
N GLU A 138 18.51 -31.97 -63.07
CA GLU A 138 17.42 -32.63 -62.33
C GLU A 138 17.77 -32.76 -60.83
N LEU A 139 18.97 -33.23 -60.51
CA LEU A 139 19.44 -33.33 -59.12
C LEU A 139 19.56 -31.97 -58.42
N GLN A 140 19.98 -30.93 -59.15
CA GLN A 140 20.09 -29.57 -58.65
C GLN A 140 18.70 -28.98 -58.34
N THR A 141 17.72 -29.24 -59.20
CA THR A 141 16.32 -28.85 -58.97
C THR A 141 15.74 -29.58 -57.76
N GLN A 142 15.97 -30.89 -57.64
CA GLN A 142 15.54 -31.67 -56.47
C GLN A 142 16.20 -31.18 -55.19
N SER A 143 17.47 -30.79 -55.26
CA SER A 143 18.15 -30.26 -54.09
C SER A 143 17.69 -28.88 -53.67
N SER A 144 17.44 -27.97 -54.61
CA SER A 144 16.89 -26.66 -54.28
C SER A 144 15.49 -26.80 -53.67
N ALA A 145 14.72 -27.82 -54.05
CA ALA A 145 13.46 -28.15 -53.39
C ALA A 145 13.67 -28.64 -51.94
N ILE A 146 14.66 -29.50 -51.69
CA ILE A 146 15.01 -29.94 -50.32
C ILE A 146 15.55 -28.76 -49.48
N GLU A 147 16.36 -27.87 -50.07
CA GLU A 147 16.81 -26.65 -49.40
C GLU A 147 15.65 -25.71 -49.07
N SER A 148 14.64 -25.61 -49.95
CA SER A 148 13.42 -24.85 -49.68
C SER A 148 12.62 -25.47 -48.52
N GLU A 149 12.43 -26.80 -48.51
CA GLU A 149 11.76 -27.50 -47.40
C GLU A 149 12.52 -27.38 -46.07
N LEU A 150 13.86 -27.35 -46.11
CA LEU A 150 14.70 -27.08 -44.93
C LEU A 150 14.64 -25.61 -44.52
N GLY A 151 14.56 -24.68 -45.48
CA GLY A 151 14.42 -23.24 -45.26
C GLY A 151 13.08 -22.83 -44.65
N ASP A 152 12.00 -23.50 -45.02
CA ASP A 152 10.67 -23.30 -44.43
C ASP A 152 10.63 -23.73 -42.95
N ASN A 153 11.46 -24.71 -42.56
CA ASN A 153 11.66 -25.07 -41.14
C ASN A 153 12.50 -24.04 -40.36
N ARG A 154 13.29 -23.19 -41.04
CA ARG A 154 14.08 -22.10 -40.41
C ARG A 154 13.24 -20.91 -39.94
N HIS A 155 11.97 -20.80 -40.34
CA HIS A 155 11.11 -19.65 -40.03
C HIS A 155 10.38 -19.75 -38.69
N LYS A 156 10.65 -20.78 -37.88
CA LYS A 156 10.31 -20.74 -36.45
C LYS A 156 11.32 -19.79 -35.80
N GLY A 157 10.83 -18.74 -35.13
CA GLY A 157 11.67 -17.68 -34.54
C GLY A 157 12.82 -18.18 -33.67
N GLU A 158 13.70 -17.27 -33.26
CA GLU A 158 14.92 -17.58 -32.51
C GLU A 158 14.65 -18.55 -31.34
N ILE A 159 15.24 -19.74 -31.39
CA ILE A 159 15.07 -20.79 -30.37
C ILE A 159 15.61 -20.26 -29.04
N PRO A 160 14.80 -20.16 -27.96
CA PRO A 160 15.25 -19.63 -26.69
C PRO A 160 16.43 -20.42 -26.11
N THR A 161 17.38 -19.71 -25.53
CA THR A 161 18.47 -20.35 -24.79
C THR A 161 17.95 -20.99 -23.51
N SER A 162 18.68 -22.00 -22.99
CA SER A 162 18.36 -22.60 -21.70
C SER A 162 18.34 -21.58 -20.55
N ARG A 163 19.13 -20.51 -20.67
CA ARG A 163 19.14 -19.40 -19.71
C ARG A 163 17.84 -18.62 -19.76
N GLN A 164 17.38 -18.23 -20.95
CA GLN A 164 16.10 -17.52 -21.12
C GLN A 164 14.90 -18.34 -20.63
N LEU A 165 14.90 -19.65 -20.87
CA LEU A 165 13.86 -20.55 -20.36
C LEU A 165 13.85 -20.62 -18.82
N LEU A 166 15.03 -20.69 -18.20
CA LEU A 166 15.15 -20.69 -16.74
C LEU A 166 14.80 -19.34 -16.12
N GLU A 167 15.23 -18.23 -16.72
CA GLU A 167 14.88 -16.87 -16.29
C GLU A 167 13.37 -16.69 -16.34
N ALA A 168 12.72 -16.97 -17.48
CA ALA A 168 11.25 -16.90 -17.60
C ALA A 168 10.52 -17.80 -16.59
N TYR A 169 11.05 -18.99 -16.30
CA TYR A 169 10.48 -19.87 -15.28
C TYR A 169 10.56 -19.25 -13.88
N TYR A 170 11.73 -18.78 -13.47
CA TYR A 170 11.91 -18.19 -12.14
C TYR A 170 11.24 -16.83 -11.99
N ASP A 171 11.13 -16.04 -13.05
CA ASP A 171 10.36 -14.80 -13.06
C ASP A 171 8.88 -15.10 -12.77
N ARG A 172 8.31 -16.14 -13.40
CA ARG A 172 6.94 -16.60 -13.06
C ARG A 172 6.80 -17.02 -11.60
N MET A 173 7.80 -17.71 -11.04
CA MET A 173 7.78 -18.12 -9.64
C MET A 173 7.90 -16.93 -8.68
N SER A 174 8.54 -15.83 -9.11
CA SER A 174 8.66 -14.61 -8.31
C SER A 174 7.34 -13.86 -8.13
N THR A 175 6.31 -14.21 -8.91
CA THR A 175 4.94 -13.69 -8.82
C THR A 175 3.92 -14.77 -8.44
N GLU A 176 4.36 -15.96 -8.03
CA GLU A 176 3.44 -17.02 -7.60
C GLU A 176 2.75 -16.60 -6.28
N PRO A 177 1.40 -16.53 -6.25
CA PRO A 177 0.66 -16.12 -5.06
C PRO A 177 0.96 -16.99 -3.85
N LEU A 178 0.99 -16.39 -2.67
CA LEU A 178 1.03 -17.16 -1.42
C LEU A 178 -0.34 -17.76 -1.10
N THR A 179 -0.37 -18.99 -0.59
CA THR A 179 -1.57 -19.58 0.01
C THR A 179 -1.86 -18.98 1.38
N ASN A 180 -3.10 -19.08 1.89
CA ASN A 180 -3.44 -18.54 3.21
C ASN A 180 -2.64 -19.17 4.36
N GLU A 181 -2.28 -20.45 4.26
CA GLU A 181 -1.37 -21.10 5.21
C GLU A 181 0.03 -20.47 5.15
N GLN A 182 0.56 -20.23 3.95
CA GLN A 182 1.84 -19.52 3.78
C GLN A 182 1.77 -18.09 4.31
N LYS A 183 0.69 -17.35 4.04
CA LYS A 183 0.49 -15.99 4.56
C LYS A 183 0.57 -15.97 6.10
N ARG A 184 -0.12 -16.90 6.78
CA ARG A 184 -0.07 -17.03 8.25
C ARG A 184 1.33 -17.31 8.77
N ASN A 185 2.05 -18.23 8.12
CA ASN A 185 3.34 -18.71 8.61
C ASN A 185 4.50 -17.78 8.26
N LEU A 186 4.45 -17.11 7.12
CA LEU A 186 5.59 -16.40 6.55
C LEU A 186 5.48 -14.87 6.69
N LEU A 187 4.28 -14.28 6.77
CA LEU A 187 4.10 -12.82 6.93
C LEU A 187 4.23 -12.38 8.40
N LYS A 188 5.19 -12.91 9.15
CA LYS A 188 5.39 -12.53 10.54
C LYS A 188 5.99 -11.11 10.64
N PRO A 189 5.59 -10.27 11.62
CA PRO A 189 6.10 -8.91 11.76
C PRO A 189 7.63 -8.82 11.77
N GLU A 190 8.30 -9.72 12.50
CA GLU A 190 9.76 -9.80 12.60
C GLU A 190 10.44 -10.21 11.29
N VAL A 191 9.75 -10.99 10.45
CA VAL A 191 10.24 -11.36 9.12
C VAL A 191 10.15 -10.16 8.19
N LEU A 192 9.01 -9.48 8.16
CA LEU A 192 8.82 -8.29 7.33
C LEU A 192 9.81 -7.18 7.70
N ALA A 193 10.04 -6.94 9.00
CA ALA A 193 11.02 -5.98 9.50
C ALA A 193 12.50 -6.34 9.18
N SER A 194 12.76 -7.58 8.76
CA SER A 194 14.10 -8.05 8.36
C SER A 194 14.38 -7.91 6.87
N LEU A 195 13.37 -7.59 6.07
CA LEU A 195 13.51 -7.42 4.64
C LEU A 195 14.19 -6.08 4.33
N SER A 196 15.02 -6.08 3.29
CA SER A 196 15.36 -4.81 2.62
C SER A 196 14.15 -4.33 1.82
N GLU A 197 14.13 -3.05 1.47
CA GLU A 197 13.07 -2.46 0.67
C GLU A 197 12.79 -3.22 -0.65
N GLN A 198 13.84 -3.63 -1.37
CA GLN A 198 13.70 -4.39 -2.63
C GLN A 198 13.15 -5.80 -2.41
N GLU A 199 13.51 -6.44 -1.31
CA GLU A 199 12.98 -7.74 -0.91
C GLU A 199 11.52 -7.62 -0.49
N TYR A 200 11.16 -6.57 0.24
CA TYR A 200 9.78 -6.27 0.61
C TYR A 200 8.92 -6.02 -0.64
N ILE A 201 9.38 -5.20 -1.58
CA ILE A 201 8.70 -4.98 -2.88
C ILE A 201 8.53 -6.30 -3.65
N SER A 202 9.57 -7.15 -3.65
CA SER A 202 9.49 -8.46 -4.30
C SER A 202 8.45 -9.37 -3.65
N LEU A 203 8.31 -9.32 -2.32
CA LEU A 203 7.23 -10.01 -1.60
C LEU A 203 5.85 -9.48 -2.00
N LEU A 204 5.67 -8.16 -2.11
CA LEU A 204 4.37 -7.56 -2.46
C LEU A 204 3.82 -8.04 -3.81
N ARG A 205 4.69 -8.37 -4.77
CA ARG A 205 4.29 -8.94 -6.07
C ARG A 205 3.61 -10.31 -5.97
N ARG A 206 3.75 -10.98 -4.83
CA ARG A 206 3.17 -12.30 -4.52
C ARG A 206 1.94 -12.23 -3.62
N LEU A 207 1.53 -11.02 -3.23
CA LEU A 207 0.37 -10.76 -2.38
C LEU A 207 -0.78 -10.17 -3.20
N ASN A 208 -1.97 -10.17 -2.60
CA ASN A 208 -3.09 -9.39 -3.10
C ASN A 208 -2.71 -7.88 -3.14
N PRO A 209 -3.18 -7.12 -4.15
CA PRO A 209 -2.82 -5.69 -4.30
C PRO A 209 -3.49 -4.77 -3.27
N TYR A 210 -4.24 -5.33 -2.33
CA TYR A 210 -5.02 -4.57 -1.38
C TYR A 210 -4.16 -4.13 -0.20
N PHE A 211 -4.36 -2.88 0.22
CA PHE A 211 -3.70 -2.31 1.38
C PHE A 211 -4.67 -1.71 2.41
N VAL A 212 -4.19 -1.60 3.64
CA VAL A 212 -4.75 -0.70 4.66
C VAL A 212 -3.71 0.35 5.01
N SER A 213 -4.18 1.53 5.42
CA SER A 213 -3.31 2.67 5.68
C SER A 213 -3.57 3.30 7.03
N HIS A 214 -2.56 3.96 7.59
CA HIS A 214 -2.68 4.78 8.79
C HIS A 214 -1.94 6.08 8.56
N VAL A 215 -2.66 7.20 8.51
CA VAL A 215 -2.05 8.52 8.39
C VAL A 215 -1.77 9.10 9.77
N THR A 216 -0.63 9.77 9.90
CA THR A 216 -0.26 10.46 11.14
C THR A 216 -0.18 11.96 10.90
N ARG A 217 -0.51 12.75 11.92
CA ARG A 217 -0.38 14.19 11.86
C ARG A 217 1.08 14.57 12.07
N GLN A 218 1.72 15.08 11.03
CA GLN A 218 3.04 15.69 11.09
C GLN A 218 2.93 17.13 10.58
N GLY A 219 3.46 18.07 11.35
CA GLY A 219 3.26 19.50 11.10
C GLY A 219 1.90 20.00 11.59
N PHE A 220 1.41 21.11 11.04
CA PHE A 220 0.12 21.68 11.39
C PHE A 220 -1.04 20.96 10.72
N ARG A 221 -2.10 20.71 11.46
CA ARG A 221 -3.34 20.23 10.84
C ARG A 221 -4.04 21.34 10.08
N ASP A 222 -3.91 21.38 8.76
CA ASP A 222 -4.42 22.50 7.94
C ASP A 222 -5.78 22.21 7.27
N HIS A 223 -6.32 21.01 7.44
CA HIS A 223 -7.61 20.63 6.88
C HIS A 223 -8.37 19.61 7.73
N ASN A 224 -9.68 19.55 7.46
CA ASN A 224 -10.55 18.46 7.87
C ASN A 224 -11.62 18.25 6.78
N ALA A 225 -12.14 17.03 6.68
CA ALA A 225 -13.21 16.71 5.74
C ALA A 225 -14.61 16.82 6.37
N MET A 226 -14.72 16.93 7.70
CA MET A 226 -16.01 17.06 8.38
C MET A 226 -15.89 17.64 9.80
N PHE A 227 -16.98 18.25 10.27
CA PHE A 227 -17.07 18.92 11.57
C PHE A 227 -16.68 18.03 12.76
N TYR A 228 -17.15 16.78 12.81
CA TYR A 228 -16.82 15.86 13.90
C TYR A 228 -15.38 15.33 13.86
N HIS A 229 -14.65 15.55 12.76
CA HIS A 229 -13.23 15.23 12.62
C HIS A 229 -12.36 16.49 12.62
N SER A 230 -12.76 17.54 13.35
CA SER A 230 -12.03 18.81 13.42
C SER A 230 -10.98 18.90 14.54
N ALA A 231 -10.89 17.90 15.43
CA ALA A 231 -10.01 17.94 16.60
C ALA A 231 -8.54 18.22 16.24
N GLY A 232 -7.93 19.23 16.84
CA GLY A 232 -6.54 19.62 16.57
C GLY A 232 -6.32 20.39 15.27
N LEU A 233 -7.37 20.91 14.62
CA LEU A 233 -7.21 21.83 13.49
C LEU A 233 -6.34 23.03 13.91
N GLN A 234 -5.34 23.37 13.09
CA GLN A 234 -4.30 24.38 13.31
C GLN A 234 -3.31 24.09 14.44
N GLU A 235 -3.41 22.93 15.10
CA GLU A 235 -2.41 22.50 16.07
C GLU A 235 -1.22 21.86 15.36
N TYR A 236 -0.02 22.10 15.90
CA TYR A 236 1.20 21.45 15.44
C TYR A 236 1.35 20.08 16.09
N HIS A 237 1.61 19.05 15.28
CA HIS A 237 1.79 17.68 15.72
C HIS A 237 3.13 17.09 15.22
N ASN A 238 3.75 16.29 16.07
CA ASN A 238 4.95 15.50 15.75
C ASN A 238 4.61 14.00 15.72
N GLY A 239 3.49 13.63 15.12
CA GLY A 239 2.95 12.28 15.20
C GLY A 239 3.90 11.23 14.63
N PHE A 240 4.51 11.47 13.47
CA PHE A 240 5.45 10.51 12.87
C PHE A 240 6.69 10.32 13.76
N VAL A 241 7.30 11.43 14.20
CA VAL A 241 8.47 11.40 15.10
C VAL A 241 8.12 10.70 16.41
N GLY A 242 6.94 10.97 16.97
CA GLY A 242 6.44 10.32 18.18
C GLY A 242 6.28 8.81 18.01
N VAL A 243 5.72 8.34 16.90
CA VAL A 243 5.63 6.91 16.58
C VAL A 243 7.02 6.27 16.46
N MET A 244 7.98 6.95 15.80
CA MET A 244 9.34 6.43 15.66
C MET A 244 10.04 6.30 17.02
N GLN A 245 9.91 7.31 17.88
CA GLN A 245 10.49 7.33 19.23
C GLN A 245 9.81 6.32 20.16
N ASP A 246 8.53 6.01 19.93
CA ASP A 246 7.76 5.04 20.71
C ASP A 246 7.93 3.60 20.20
N GLY A 247 9.18 3.22 19.93
CA GLY A 247 9.55 1.88 19.50
C GLY A 247 9.07 1.50 18.09
N LYS A 248 8.73 2.49 17.25
CA LYS A 248 8.16 2.30 15.90
C LYS A 248 6.85 1.53 15.90
N LEU A 249 6.01 1.74 16.92
CA LEU A 249 4.72 1.08 17.07
C LEU A 249 3.58 2.07 16.82
N ILE A 250 2.69 1.73 15.89
CA ILE A 250 1.38 2.36 15.79
C ILE A 250 0.52 1.78 16.90
N ARG A 251 0.05 2.63 17.82
CA ARG A 251 -0.62 2.21 19.04
C ARG A 251 -2.11 2.49 19.03
N PRO A 252 -2.92 1.64 19.69
CA PRO A 252 -4.32 1.95 19.93
C PRO A 252 -4.45 3.16 20.88
N PRO A 253 -5.56 3.94 20.80
CA PRO A 253 -5.77 5.14 21.63
C PRO A 253 -5.55 4.91 23.13
N MET A 254 -5.99 3.75 23.66
CA MET A 254 -5.85 3.43 25.08
C MET A 254 -4.39 3.34 25.52
N ALA A 255 -3.51 2.81 24.67
CA ALA A 255 -2.08 2.71 24.97
C ALA A 255 -1.36 4.06 24.88
N LEU A 256 -1.85 4.97 24.04
CA LEU A 256 -1.38 6.36 24.02
C LEU A 256 -1.84 7.13 25.28
N GLY A 257 -2.96 6.74 25.89
CA GLY A 257 -3.48 7.28 27.14
C GLY A 257 -2.93 6.62 28.41
N GLU A 258 -1.62 6.38 28.51
CA GLU A 258 -0.92 5.82 29.71
C GLU A 258 -1.08 4.30 29.99
N LEU A 259 -1.91 3.56 29.22
CA LEU A 259 -2.11 2.12 29.43
C LEU A 259 -1.24 1.24 28.51
N LYS A 260 0.07 1.53 28.42
CA LYS A 260 1.01 0.70 27.65
C LYS A 260 1.27 -0.64 28.33
N THR A 261 1.53 -0.66 29.64
CA THR A 261 1.91 -1.87 30.40
C THR A 261 0.80 -2.40 31.29
N ARG A 262 -0.30 -1.65 31.44
CA ARG A 262 -1.50 -1.98 32.26
C ARG A 262 -1.22 -2.41 33.71
N ASP A 263 -0.01 -2.20 34.21
CA ASP A 263 0.33 -2.36 35.62
C ASP A 263 -0.42 -1.36 36.51
N GLU A 264 -0.42 -1.60 37.82
CA GLU A 264 -1.20 -0.81 38.78
C GLU A 264 -0.86 0.69 38.73
N ASP A 265 0.41 1.05 38.52
CA ASP A 265 0.85 2.44 38.45
C ASP A 265 0.36 3.11 37.16
N SER A 266 0.44 2.41 36.04
CA SER A 266 -0.10 2.87 34.76
C SER A 266 -1.62 3.02 34.79
N VAL A 267 -2.34 2.06 35.39
CA VAL A 267 -3.81 2.17 35.57
C VAL A 267 -4.14 3.33 36.50
N ARG A 268 -3.40 3.53 37.59
CA ARG A 268 -3.61 4.64 38.52
C ARG A 268 -3.42 6.00 37.84
N ARG A 269 -2.38 6.14 37.00
CA ARG A 269 -2.15 7.36 36.19
C ARG A 269 -3.25 7.58 35.16
N TRP A 270 -3.71 6.51 34.49
CA TRP A 270 -4.80 6.58 33.52
C TRP A 270 -6.13 7.01 34.14
N LEU A 271 -6.46 6.50 35.33
CA LEU A 271 -7.63 6.96 36.08
C LEU A 271 -7.53 8.45 36.41
N GLY A 272 -6.34 8.88 36.85
CA GLY A 272 -5.98 10.27 37.12
C GLY A 272 -6.94 10.97 38.09
N ASP A 273 -6.83 12.30 38.18
CA ASP A 273 -7.74 13.11 39.00
C ASP A 273 -9.17 13.12 38.43
N TRP A 274 -9.33 12.80 37.14
CA TRP A 274 -10.64 12.77 36.51
C TRP A 274 -11.56 11.70 37.11
N ILE A 275 -11.05 10.50 37.43
CA ILE A 275 -11.84 9.46 38.10
C ILE A 275 -11.61 9.47 39.61
N LEU A 276 -10.35 9.65 40.05
CA LEU A 276 -10.02 9.57 41.47
C LEU A 276 -10.41 10.82 42.25
N GLY A 277 -10.58 11.97 41.59
CA GLY A 277 -11.04 13.22 42.21
C GLY A 277 -12.56 13.30 42.42
N GLU A 278 -13.32 12.25 42.10
CA GLU A 278 -14.75 12.19 42.36
C GLU A 278 -15.07 12.20 43.86
N GLU A 279 -16.27 12.63 44.23
CA GLU A 279 -16.66 12.77 45.65
C GLU A 279 -16.90 11.42 46.37
N SER A 280 -17.08 10.33 45.62
CA SER A 280 -17.35 9.01 46.20
C SER A 280 -16.88 7.87 45.32
N GLU A 281 -16.60 6.74 45.97
CA GLU A 281 -16.25 5.48 45.31
C GLU A 281 -17.30 5.04 44.26
N ALA A 282 -18.59 5.19 44.58
CA ALA A 282 -19.68 4.82 43.67
C ALA A 282 -19.66 5.67 42.39
N LYS A 283 -19.48 7.00 42.51
CA LYS A 283 -19.37 7.90 41.36
C LYS A 283 -18.11 7.66 40.55
N ALA A 284 -16.98 7.38 41.19
CA ALA A 284 -15.75 6.99 40.50
C ALA A 284 -15.93 5.72 39.66
N LYS A 285 -16.61 4.70 40.22
CA LYS A 285 -16.93 3.45 39.51
C LYS A 285 -17.92 3.66 38.37
N GLU A 286 -18.94 4.49 38.55
CA GLU A 286 -19.87 4.88 37.48
C GLU A 286 -19.14 5.60 36.34
N LYS A 287 -18.22 6.51 36.68
CA LYS A 287 -17.42 7.25 35.70
C LYS A 287 -16.45 6.36 34.93
N LEU A 288 -15.83 5.39 35.59
CA LEU A 288 -15.05 4.33 34.95
C LEU A 288 -15.92 3.52 33.97
N ASN A 289 -17.12 3.10 34.39
CA ASN A 289 -18.05 2.37 33.53
C ASN A 289 -18.43 3.20 32.30
N ASN A 290 -18.73 4.49 32.48
CA ASN A 290 -19.03 5.39 31.37
C ASN A 290 -17.81 5.57 30.44
N LEU A 291 -16.60 5.67 30.97
CA LEU A 291 -15.38 5.76 30.15
C LEU A 291 -15.20 4.54 29.23
N LEU A 292 -15.59 3.35 29.70
CA LEU A 292 -15.41 2.08 28.99
C LEU A 292 -16.58 1.70 28.09
N HIS A 293 -17.78 2.26 28.29
CA HIS A 293 -19.00 1.85 27.59
C HIS A 293 -19.76 2.98 26.88
N PHE A 294 -19.61 4.23 27.30
CA PHE A 294 -20.36 5.33 26.68
C PHE A 294 -19.76 5.69 25.32
N HIS A 295 -20.55 5.54 24.25
CA HIS A 295 -20.20 5.99 22.92
C HIS A 295 -21.41 6.62 22.19
N LEU A 296 -21.12 7.57 21.31
CA LEU A 296 -22.07 8.12 20.34
C LEU A 296 -21.89 7.51 18.93
N ALA A 297 -20.85 6.70 18.75
CA ALA A 297 -20.49 6.05 17.49
C ALA A 297 -21.16 4.67 17.35
N SER A 298 -21.02 4.02 16.20
CA SER A 298 -21.50 2.65 15.93
C SER A 298 -20.69 1.57 16.66
N ALA A 299 -19.39 1.78 16.86
CA ALA A 299 -18.51 0.81 17.49
C ALA A 299 -18.55 0.89 19.04
N PRO A 300 -18.50 -0.25 19.75
CA PRO A 300 -18.39 -0.28 21.20
C PRO A 300 -17.11 0.38 21.71
N LYS A 301 -17.22 1.11 22.82
CA LYS A 301 -16.17 2.04 23.28
C LYS A 301 -14.84 1.38 23.64
N TYR A 302 -14.85 0.29 24.40
CA TYR A 302 -13.61 -0.41 24.77
C TYR A 302 -12.91 -1.08 23.57
N PRO A 303 -13.61 -1.89 22.74
CA PRO A 303 -13.05 -2.41 21.48
C PRO A 303 -12.46 -1.31 20.58
N ASP A 304 -13.17 -0.20 20.41
CA ASP A 304 -12.73 0.96 19.63
C ASP A 304 -11.39 1.53 20.15
N GLN A 305 -11.29 1.76 21.46
CA GLN A 305 -10.09 2.36 22.08
C GLN A 305 -8.89 1.41 22.17
N THR A 306 -9.10 0.11 22.01
CA THR A 306 -8.03 -0.91 22.08
C THR A 306 -7.56 -1.40 20.71
N ALA A 307 -8.24 -0.98 19.64
CA ALA A 307 -7.84 -1.24 18.27
C ALA A 307 -6.93 -0.13 17.71
N VAL A 308 -6.02 -0.51 16.81
CA VAL A 308 -5.43 0.41 15.85
C VAL A 308 -6.42 0.55 14.69
N HIS A 309 -6.68 1.77 14.26
CA HIS A 309 -7.61 2.04 13.16
C HIS A 309 -6.83 2.24 11.88
N PHE A 310 -7.21 1.53 10.81
CA PHE A 310 -6.67 1.76 9.48
C PHE A 310 -7.77 2.11 8.50
N ALA A 311 -7.45 2.89 7.47
CA ALA A 311 -8.34 3.11 6.34
C ALA A 311 -8.09 2.04 5.26
N THR A 312 -9.17 1.47 4.72
CA THR A 312 -9.08 0.44 3.67
C THR A 312 -9.01 1.06 2.27
N GLN A 313 -8.04 0.65 1.44
CA GLN A 313 -7.84 1.09 0.04
C GLN A 313 -7.74 2.61 -0.22
N LEU A 314 -7.56 3.42 0.84
CA LEU A 314 -7.35 4.87 0.77
C LEU A 314 -6.58 5.34 2.00
N VAL A 315 -5.91 6.50 1.93
CA VAL A 315 -5.06 7.04 3.02
C VAL A 315 -5.86 7.78 4.10
N ALA A 316 -7.03 8.32 3.74
CA ALA A 316 -7.91 9.10 4.63
C ALA A 316 -7.23 10.34 5.23
N ASP A 317 -6.24 10.89 4.52
CA ASP A 317 -5.53 12.12 4.87
C ASP A 317 -6.50 13.28 5.09
N ALA A 318 -7.51 13.43 4.24
CA ALA A 318 -8.53 14.47 4.41
C ALA A 318 -9.25 14.45 5.78
N TYR A 319 -9.36 13.27 6.42
CA TYR A 319 -10.02 13.09 7.71
C TYR A 319 -9.07 13.11 8.90
N TYR A 320 -7.85 12.56 8.74
CA TYR A 320 -6.96 12.26 9.87
C TYR A 320 -5.55 12.84 9.71
N GLY A 321 -5.22 13.35 8.52
CA GLY A 321 -3.93 13.93 8.16
C GLY A 321 -3.61 15.24 8.85
N GLY A 322 -2.36 15.66 8.64
CA GLY A 322 -1.78 16.91 9.14
C GLY A 322 -1.79 17.99 8.07
N GLU A 323 -0.69 18.09 7.33
CA GLU A 323 -0.46 19.13 6.34
C GLU A 323 -0.71 18.59 4.93
N ARG A 324 -1.68 19.17 4.21
CA ARG A 324 -2.00 18.77 2.83
C ARG A 324 -0.74 18.82 1.95
N GLU A 325 -0.49 17.79 1.14
CA GLU A 325 0.75 17.64 0.33
C GLU A 325 2.06 17.46 1.15
N ASN A 326 2.02 17.42 2.48
CA ASN A 326 3.15 17.09 3.35
C ASN A 326 2.78 15.94 4.32
N GLU A 327 1.87 15.06 3.88
CA GLU A 327 1.33 13.98 4.70
C GLU A 327 2.36 12.88 4.91
N VAL A 328 2.36 12.30 6.12
CA VAL A 328 3.14 11.11 6.44
C VAL A 328 2.18 10.00 6.80
N PHE A 329 2.32 8.86 6.14
CA PHE A 329 1.42 7.74 6.35
C PHE A 329 2.11 6.39 6.19
N PHE A 330 1.47 5.38 6.76
CA PHE A 330 1.92 4.00 6.77
C PHE A 330 0.98 3.16 5.90
N VAL A 331 1.53 2.24 5.13
CA VAL A 331 0.79 1.32 4.27
C VAL A 331 1.17 -0.11 4.61
N PHE A 332 0.18 -0.94 4.89
CA PHE A 332 0.34 -2.36 5.18
C PHE A 332 -0.42 -3.20 4.15
N PRO A 333 0.13 -4.32 3.68
CA PRO A 333 -0.60 -5.27 2.86
C PRO A 333 -1.81 -5.80 3.63
N SER A 334 -2.99 -5.82 3.02
CA SER A 334 -4.19 -6.38 3.67
C SER A 334 -3.99 -7.86 3.99
N ASP A 335 -3.24 -8.61 3.17
CA ASP A 335 -2.85 -10.01 3.46
C ASP A 335 -2.06 -10.14 4.76
N PHE A 336 -1.17 -9.18 5.08
CA PHE A 336 -0.43 -9.19 6.34
C PHE A 336 -1.38 -8.92 7.51
N VAL A 337 -2.18 -7.86 7.43
CA VAL A 337 -3.08 -7.47 8.52
C VAL A 337 -4.11 -8.56 8.80
N ALA A 338 -4.78 -9.07 7.76
CA ALA A 338 -5.79 -10.10 7.88
C ALA A 338 -5.21 -11.44 8.38
N SER A 339 -3.98 -11.80 7.99
CA SER A 339 -3.38 -13.07 8.39
C SER A 339 -2.74 -13.08 9.78
N GLN A 340 -2.40 -11.92 10.34
CA GLN A 340 -1.67 -11.83 11.61
C GLN A 340 -2.48 -11.28 12.78
N TYR A 341 -3.60 -10.60 12.54
CA TYR A 341 -4.37 -9.93 13.59
C TYR A 341 -5.86 -10.22 13.48
N ASN A 342 -6.56 -10.05 14.60
CA ASN A 342 -8.02 -10.00 14.60
C ASN A 342 -8.49 -8.62 14.15
N PHE A 343 -9.57 -8.57 13.37
CA PHE A 343 -10.04 -7.32 12.79
C PHE A 343 -11.57 -7.23 12.70
N SER A 344 -12.10 -6.02 12.58
CA SER A 344 -13.51 -5.72 12.30
C SER A 344 -13.63 -4.44 11.49
N PHE A 345 -14.75 -4.24 10.79
CA PHE A 345 -15.02 -3.03 10.03
C PHE A 345 -16.05 -2.16 10.77
N ASN A 346 -15.86 -0.84 10.71
CA ASN A 346 -16.80 0.14 11.30
C ASN A 346 -18.08 0.30 10.46
N GLY A 347 -18.00 0.04 9.16
CA GLY A 347 -19.10 0.14 8.20
C GLY A 347 -19.89 -1.16 7.99
N TRP A 348 -20.97 -1.05 7.22
CA TRP A 348 -21.78 -2.21 6.82
C TRP A 348 -21.07 -3.11 5.81
N GLU A 349 -20.15 -2.54 5.01
CA GLU A 349 -19.35 -3.31 4.06
C GLU A 349 -18.15 -3.93 4.80
N LYS A 350 -17.82 -5.17 4.47
CA LYS A 350 -16.80 -5.96 5.18
C LYS A 350 -15.79 -6.43 4.16
N ASP A 351 -14.96 -5.50 3.71
CA ASP A 351 -14.27 -5.66 2.45
C ASP A 351 -12.89 -5.02 2.48
N PHE A 352 -11.85 -5.84 2.35
CA PHE A 352 -10.49 -5.34 2.17
C PHE A 352 -10.21 -4.89 0.73
N THR A 353 -11.01 -5.31 -0.26
CA THR A 353 -10.68 -5.17 -1.68
C THR A 353 -11.10 -3.85 -2.30
N ARG A 354 -11.81 -3.00 -1.54
CA ARG A 354 -12.27 -1.68 -1.99
C ARG A 354 -12.41 -0.70 -0.82
N PRO A 355 -12.43 0.61 -1.11
CA PRO A 355 -12.91 1.60 -0.17
C PRO A 355 -14.33 1.27 0.29
N GLN A 356 -14.62 1.54 1.56
CA GLN A 356 -15.99 1.58 2.07
C GLN A 356 -16.76 2.71 1.37
N SER A 357 -18.02 2.45 1.01
CA SER A 357 -18.89 3.44 0.34
C SER A 357 -19.05 4.73 1.13
N GLU A 358 -19.09 4.65 2.46
CA GLU A 358 -18.97 5.79 3.35
C GLU A 358 -17.53 5.97 3.82
N THR A 359 -16.76 6.81 3.11
CA THR A 359 -15.32 7.00 3.39
C THR A 359 -15.01 7.52 4.80
N LYS A 360 -15.97 8.19 5.46
CA LYS A 360 -15.89 8.63 6.87
C LYS A 360 -16.01 7.49 7.90
N TRP A 361 -16.46 6.31 7.47
CA TRP A 361 -16.56 5.08 8.28
C TRP A 361 -15.69 3.98 7.70
N ASN A 362 -14.60 4.37 7.03
CA ASN A 362 -13.71 3.45 6.32
C ASN A 362 -12.71 2.72 7.21
N ASP A 363 -12.91 2.78 8.52
CA ASP A 363 -12.00 2.21 9.50
C ASP A 363 -12.15 0.67 9.51
N VAL A 364 -10.99 0.00 9.46
CA VAL A 364 -10.82 -1.35 9.96
C VAL A 364 -10.14 -1.27 11.31
N PHE A 365 -10.82 -1.78 12.33
CA PHE A 365 -10.30 -1.98 13.67
C PHE A 365 -9.41 -3.20 13.66
N VAL A 366 -8.16 -3.06 14.11
CA VAL A 366 -7.20 -4.15 14.21
C VAL A 366 -6.68 -4.22 15.63
N TRP A 367 -6.92 -5.35 16.31
CA TRP A 367 -6.45 -5.54 17.68
C TRP A 367 -5.06 -6.17 17.70
N PRO A 368 -4.06 -5.53 18.33
CA PRO A 368 -2.78 -6.17 18.59
C PRO A 368 -2.94 -7.46 19.39
N ASN A 369 -2.10 -8.46 19.14
CA ASN A 369 -2.20 -9.78 19.78
C ASN A 369 -1.76 -9.81 21.25
N THR A 370 -1.41 -8.66 21.83
CA THR A 370 -0.95 -8.52 23.22
C THR A 370 -1.62 -7.33 23.87
N VAL A 371 -1.90 -7.43 25.17
CA VAL A 371 -2.40 -6.30 25.99
C VAL A 371 -1.26 -5.49 26.59
N ASP A 372 -0.10 -6.13 26.76
CA ASP A 372 1.13 -5.53 27.26
C ASP A 372 1.95 -5.00 26.10
N ASN A 373 2.22 -3.70 26.13
CA ASN A 373 2.89 -2.95 25.07
C ASN A 373 2.22 -3.14 23.69
N PRO A 374 0.91 -2.90 23.56
CA PRO A 374 0.19 -3.16 22.32
C PRO A 374 0.63 -2.20 21.22
N GLY A 375 0.69 -2.71 19.99
CA GLY A 375 0.92 -1.90 18.80
C GLY A 375 1.25 -2.75 17.58
N ILE A 376 1.28 -2.10 16.42
CA ILE A 376 1.67 -2.69 15.13
C ILE A 376 2.95 -2.02 14.69
N THR A 377 3.99 -2.81 14.43
CA THR A 377 5.29 -2.26 14.04
C THR A 377 5.23 -1.63 12.65
N VAL A 378 5.74 -0.41 12.54
CA VAL A 378 5.88 0.33 11.28
C VAL A 378 6.82 -0.41 10.32
N ASP A 379 7.80 -1.13 10.85
CA ASP A 379 8.78 -1.87 10.05
C ASP A 379 8.18 -3.09 9.33
N ALA A 380 6.92 -3.46 9.62
CA ALA A 380 6.17 -4.48 8.87
C ALA A 380 5.42 -3.89 7.66
N GLY A 381 5.45 -2.57 7.45
CA GLY A 381 4.79 -1.86 6.37
C GLY A 381 5.75 -1.00 5.56
N LEU A 382 5.18 -0.17 4.68
CA LEU A 382 5.85 0.91 3.95
C LEU A 382 5.51 2.25 4.58
N VAL A 383 6.51 3.10 4.78
CA VAL A 383 6.32 4.49 5.19
C VAL A 383 6.39 5.39 3.96
N PHE A 384 5.32 6.13 3.71
CA PHE A 384 5.27 7.12 2.66
C PHE A 384 5.63 8.49 3.22
N LEU A 385 6.66 9.10 2.65
CA LEU A 385 7.16 10.42 3.02
C LEU A 385 7.09 11.37 1.83
N PRO A 386 6.72 12.64 2.02
CA PRO A 386 6.67 13.61 0.94
C PRO A 386 8.08 13.86 0.40
N GLU A 387 8.21 13.98 -0.93
CA GLU A 387 9.49 14.14 -1.59
C GLU A 387 9.87 15.62 -1.76
N ASN A 388 9.07 16.37 -2.53
CA ASN A 388 9.44 17.70 -3.01
C ASN A 388 8.76 18.86 -2.27
N THR A 389 7.94 18.58 -1.26
CA THR A 389 7.23 19.62 -0.52
C THR A 389 8.21 20.56 0.19
N PRO A 390 8.16 21.88 -0.04
CA PRO A 390 9.05 22.83 0.61
C PRO A 390 8.69 22.98 2.10
N VAL A 391 9.60 22.61 2.97
CA VAL A 391 9.41 22.62 4.43
C VAL A 391 10.51 23.40 5.13
N ASP A 392 10.19 23.97 6.29
CA ASP A 392 11.17 24.56 7.19
C ASP A 392 12.10 23.45 7.73
N PRO A 393 13.43 23.59 7.61
CA PRO A 393 14.39 22.54 7.96
C PRO A 393 14.43 22.20 9.46
N ASN A 394 13.89 23.06 10.33
CA ASN A 394 13.89 22.84 11.78
C ASN A 394 12.61 22.16 12.26
N THR A 395 11.49 22.37 11.56
CA THR A 395 10.16 21.91 11.99
C THR A 395 9.54 20.86 11.08
N GLY A 396 10.04 20.70 9.84
CA GLY A 396 9.44 19.83 8.84
C GLY A 396 8.06 20.30 8.35
N SER A 397 7.64 21.51 8.72
CA SER A 397 6.35 22.10 8.34
C SER A 397 6.49 22.99 7.11
N LYS A 398 5.47 23.02 6.25
CA LYS A 398 5.39 23.98 5.14
C LYS A 398 5.01 25.40 5.58
N TYR A 399 4.59 25.59 6.83
CA TYR A 399 4.16 26.88 7.37
C TYR A 399 5.25 27.53 8.22
N ALA A 400 5.32 28.86 8.14
CA ALA A 400 6.08 29.63 9.11
C ALA A 400 5.38 29.53 10.48
N SER A 401 6.18 29.36 11.54
CA SER A 401 5.67 29.21 12.89
C SER A 401 6.54 29.87 13.93
N GLU A 402 5.93 30.17 15.06
CA GLU A 402 6.60 30.71 16.24
C GLU A 402 6.09 30.02 17.50
N ILE A 403 6.87 30.09 18.59
CA ILE A 403 6.44 29.58 19.90
C ILE A 403 5.75 30.72 20.65
N LYS A 404 4.53 30.47 21.11
CA LYS A 404 3.75 31.37 21.97
C LYS A 404 3.29 30.64 23.23
N ILE A 405 3.00 31.41 24.27
CA ILE A 405 2.30 30.89 25.45
C ILE A 405 0.80 31.00 25.18
N VAL A 406 0.13 29.85 25.10
CA VAL A 406 -1.33 29.73 24.96
C VAL A 406 -1.84 28.92 26.15
N ASP A 407 -2.77 29.48 26.90
CA ASP A 407 -3.33 28.87 28.13
C ASP A 407 -2.26 28.38 29.13
N GLY A 408 -1.18 29.16 29.26
CA GLY A 408 -0.07 28.87 30.17
C GLY A 408 0.88 27.78 29.69
N LYS A 409 0.74 27.30 28.45
CA LYS A 409 1.64 26.29 27.84
C LYS A 409 2.34 26.87 26.62
N GLU A 410 3.62 26.56 26.47
CA GLU A 410 4.34 26.84 25.22
C GLU A 410 3.76 25.98 24.10
N GLN A 411 3.30 26.64 23.05
CA GLN A 411 2.71 26.02 21.86
C GLN A 411 3.32 26.65 20.62
N ARG A 412 3.57 25.81 19.60
CA ARG A 412 3.96 26.27 18.28
C ARG A 412 2.71 26.66 17.50
N VAL A 413 2.65 27.89 17.04
CA VAL A 413 1.49 28.44 16.30
C VAL A 413 1.91 28.91 14.92
N MET A 414 0.99 28.85 13.95
CA MET A 414 1.22 29.39 12.61
C MET A 414 1.26 30.91 12.63
N VAL A 415 2.08 31.48 11.74
CA VAL A 415 2.14 32.92 11.51
C VAL A 415 1.18 33.29 10.37
N GLU A 416 0.36 34.33 10.55
CA GLU A 416 -0.50 34.86 9.48
C GLU A 416 0.32 35.62 8.42
N ASP A 417 -0.09 35.53 7.17
CA ASP A 417 0.45 36.31 6.06
C ASP A 417 -0.35 37.61 5.87
N ALA A 418 -0.06 38.60 6.70
CA ALA A 418 -0.79 39.87 6.71
C ALA A 418 -0.80 40.57 5.33
N ALA A 419 0.29 40.49 4.57
CA ALA A 419 0.40 41.10 3.25
C ALA A 419 -0.48 40.39 2.22
N LEU A 420 -0.52 39.05 2.25
CA LEU A 420 -1.38 38.26 1.38
C LEU A 420 -2.86 38.45 1.72
N ILE A 421 -3.20 38.54 3.02
CA ILE A 421 -4.57 38.85 3.48
C ILE A 421 -5.01 40.22 2.95
N GLU A 422 -4.19 41.26 3.11
CA GLU A 422 -4.51 42.61 2.63
C GLU A 422 -4.69 42.64 1.11
N THR A 423 -3.79 41.98 0.37
CA THR A 423 -3.87 41.87 -1.10
C THR A 423 -5.15 41.17 -1.55
N PHE A 424 -5.54 40.10 -0.85
CA PHE A 424 -6.79 39.38 -1.11
C PHE A 424 -8.03 40.25 -0.87
N ILE A 425 -8.06 40.98 0.25
CA ILE A 425 -9.19 41.84 0.59
C ILE A 425 -9.32 42.97 -0.44
N ASP A 426 -8.22 43.62 -0.80
CA ASP A 426 -8.20 44.70 -1.80
C ASP A 426 -8.64 44.21 -3.19
N TRP A 427 -8.20 43.02 -3.61
CA TRP A 427 -8.68 42.38 -4.83
C TRP A 427 -10.17 42.05 -4.77
N GLY A 428 -10.63 41.42 -3.69
CA GLY A 428 -12.02 40.97 -3.55
C GLY A 428 -13.03 42.11 -3.55
N GLN A 429 -12.68 43.27 -2.97
CA GLN A 429 -13.50 44.47 -2.97
C GLN A 429 -13.66 45.11 -4.36
N LYS A 430 -12.75 44.82 -5.29
CA LYS A 430 -12.77 45.34 -6.67
C LYS A 430 -13.50 44.42 -7.64
N ILE A 431 -13.98 43.25 -7.19
CA ILE A 431 -14.75 42.35 -8.03
C ILE A 431 -16.09 43.01 -8.40
N ASP A 432 -16.24 43.24 -9.69
CA ASP A 432 -17.41 43.86 -10.34
C ASP A 432 -17.88 43.04 -11.55
N ASP A 433 -18.88 43.54 -12.28
CA ASP A 433 -19.43 42.85 -13.46
C ASP A 433 -18.45 42.72 -14.65
N GLN A 434 -17.33 43.46 -14.64
CA GLN A 434 -16.28 43.35 -15.64
C GLN A 434 -15.20 42.34 -15.25
N SER A 435 -15.19 41.91 -13.99
CA SER A 435 -14.19 40.98 -13.47
C SER A 435 -14.36 39.57 -14.06
N PRO A 436 -13.28 38.89 -14.47
CA PRO A 436 -13.36 37.56 -15.08
C PRO A 436 -14.13 36.55 -14.22
N LEU A 437 -13.92 36.59 -12.89
CA LEU A 437 -14.63 35.74 -11.94
C LEU A 437 -16.14 35.96 -11.93
N LYS A 438 -16.59 37.23 -11.98
CA LYS A 438 -18.02 37.57 -11.96
C LYS A 438 -18.71 37.15 -13.26
N GLN A 439 -18.05 37.36 -14.40
CA GLN A 439 -18.54 36.94 -15.72
C GLN A 439 -18.66 35.42 -15.82
N ALA A 440 -17.65 34.69 -15.34
CA ALA A 440 -17.68 33.23 -15.29
C ALA A 440 -18.82 32.72 -14.39
N PHE A 441 -19.04 33.36 -13.23
CA PHE A 441 -20.10 33.00 -12.30
C PHE A 441 -21.50 33.27 -12.87
N GLN A 442 -21.71 34.42 -13.53
CA GLN A 442 -22.97 34.73 -14.21
C GLN A 442 -23.29 33.71 -15.30
N THR A 443 -22.30 33.40 -16.16
CA THR A 443 -22.44 32.38 -17.21
C THR A 443 -22.82 31.02 -16.62
N TYR A 444 -22.18 30.61 -15.52
CA TYR A 444 -22.50 29.37 -14.80
C TYR A 444 -23.91 29.38 -14.20
N LYS A 445 -24.32 30.50 -13.58
CA LYS A 445 -25.60 30.66 -12.89
C LYS A 445 -26.80 30.68 -13.85
N GLU A 446 -26.60 31.19 -15.07
CA GLU A 446 -27.64 31.28 -16.10
C GLU A 446 -27.84 29.99 -16.90
N GLU A 447 -26.84 29.11 -16.93
CA GLU A 447 -26.92 27.84 -17.65
C GLU A 447 -27.95 26.89 -17.03
N ARG A 448 -28.84 26.37 -17.87
CA ARG A 448 -29.92 25.45 -17.48
C ARG A 448 -29.64 24.01 -17.89
N ASN A 449 -28.73 23.78 -18.83
CA ASN A 449 -28.31 22.45 -19.22
C ASN A 449 -27.34 21.86 -18.18
N TYR A 450 -27.69 20.72 -17.61
CA TYR A 450 -26.90 20.05 -16.58
C TYR A 450 -25.44 19.77 -17.00
N TYR A 451 -25.21 19.25 -18.20
CA TYR A 451 -23.85 18.90 -18.67
C TYR A 451 -23.01 20.15 -18.96
N SER A 452 -23.61 21.16 -19.58
CA SER A 452 -22.94 22.45 -19.79
C SER A 452 -22.63 23.13 -18.46
N GLN A 453 -23.54 23.07 -17.49
CA GLN A 453 -23.36 23.63 -16.16
C GLN A 453 -22.19 22.96 -15.42
N GLN A 454 -22.03 21.64 -15.54
CA GLN A 454 -20.87 20.92 -15.00
C GLN A 454 -19.54 21.39 -15.62
N TYR A 455 -19.50 21.61 -16.93
CA TYR A 455 -18.33 22.18 -17.61
C TYR A 455 -18.05 23.62 -17.15
N LEU A 456 -19.08 24.46 -17.08
CA LEU A 456 -18.97 25.86 -16.64
C LEU A 456 -18.57 25.98 -15.16
N SER A 457 -19.00 25.05 -14.30
CA SER A 457 -18.56 24.96 -12.91
C SER A 457 -17.04 24.74 -12.84
N ARG A 458 -16.49 23.83 -13.64
CA ARG A 458 -15.03 23.61 -13.72
C ARG A 458 -14.31 24.83 -14.25
N ASN A 459 -14.86 25.49 -15.27
CA ASN A 459 -14.29 26.73 -15.82
C ASN A 459 -14.30 27.86 -14.79
N LEU A 460 -15.40 28.06 -14.07
CA LEU A 460 -15.53 29.03 -12.98
C LEU A 460 -14.47 28.80 -11.90
N MET A 461 -14.33 27.55 -11.44
CA MET A 461 -13.30 27.20 -10.47
C MET A 461 -11.89 27.47 -11.01
N SER A 462 -11.62 27.13 -12.27
CA SER A 462 -10.33 27.40 -12.91
C SER A 462 -10.01 28.90 -13.00
N VAL A 463 -11.00 29.73 -13.35
CA VAL A 463 -10.84 31.20 -13.41
C VAL A 463 -10.55 31.74 -12.01
N CYS A 464 -11.36 31.35 -11.01
CA CYS A 464 -11.17 31.78 -9.63
C CYS A 464 -9.78 31.39 -9.11
N MET A 465 -9.36 30.14 -9.32
CA MET A 465 -8.04 29.67 -8.91
C MET A 465 -6.90 30.44 -9.59
N THR A 466 -7.04 30.74 -10.89
CA THR A 466 -6.02 31.49 -11.64
C THR A 466 -5.84 32.90 -11.09
N GLU A 467 -6.94 33.60 -10.81
CA GLU A 467 -6.92 34.93 -10.17
C GLU A 467 -6.21 34.87 -8.80
N LEU A 468 -6.60 33.91 -7.95
CA LEU A 468 -6.02 33.74 -6.62
C LEU A 468 -4.52 33.39 -6.68
N GLN A 469 -4.10 32.54 -7.61
CA GLN A 469 -2.68 32.24 -7.82
C GLN A 469 -1.91 33.48 -8.30
N GLY A 470 -2.55 34.34 -9.10
CA GLY A 470 -2.02 35.65 -9.49
C GLY A 470 -1.75 36.58 -8.32
N LEU A 471 -2.49 36.43 -7.21
CA LEU A 471 -2.25 37.16 -5.95
C LEU A 471 -1.10 36.58 -5.11
N GLY A 472 -0.58 35.40 -5.47
CA GLY A 472 0.48 34.71 -4.76
C GLY A 472 0.02 33.53 -3.90
N PHE A 473 -1.27 33.17 -3.90
CA PHE A 473 -1.72 31.96 -3.23
C PHE A 473 -1.17 30.70 -3.92
N ARG A 474 -0.77 29.71 -3.13
CA ARG A 474 -0.43 28.37 -3.64
C ARG A 474 -1.70 27.63 -4.08
N ARG A 475 -1.55 26.67 -4.99
CA ARG A 475 -2.66 25.95 -5.64
C ARG A 475 -3.70 25.43 -4.64
N GLU A 476 -3.25 24.75 -3.59
CA GLU A 476 -4.07 24.16 -2.54
C GLU A 476 -4.85 25.23 -1.74
N ALA A 477 -4.22 26.36 -1.43
CA ALA A 477 -4.88 27.49 -0.78
C ALA A 477 -5.89 28.16 -1.72
N SER A 478 -5.55 28.30 -3.01
CA SER A 478 -6.45 28.82 -4.04
C SER A 478 -7.67 27.95 -4.24
N VAL A 479 -7.56 26.62 -4.17
CA VAL A 479 -8.71 25.71 -4.25
C VAL A 479 -9.66 25.93 -3.07
N ALA A 480 -9.14 25.98 -1.84
CA ALA A 480 -9.95 26.18 -0.64
C ALA A 480 -10.66 27.55 -0.64
N LEU A 481 -9.94 28.60 -1.04
CA LEU A 481 -10.50 29.94 -1.19
C LEU A 481 -11.53 30.03 -2.31
N ALA A 482 -11.28 29.42 -3.46
CA ALA A 482 -12.20 29.44 -4.59
C ALA A 482 -13.54 28.78 -4.24
N ASP A 483 -13.52 27.65 -3.54
CA ASP A 483 -14.75 26.98 -3.09
C ASP A 483 -15.57 27.86 -2.14
N ALA A 484 -14.90 28.50 -1.18
CA ALA A 484 -15.53 29.42 -0.24
C ALA A 484 -16.09 30.67 -0.93
N LEU A 485 -15.34 31.28 -1.85
CA LEU A 485 -15.78 32.44 -2.62
C LEU A 485 -16.98 32.12 -3.50
N VAL A 486 -16.91 31.05 -4.31
CA VAL A 486 -17.99 30.66 -5.23
C VAL A 486 -19.28 30.36 -4.46
N ARG A 487 -19.17 29.73 -3.29
CA ARG A 487 -20.31 29.50 -2.39
C ARG A 487 -20.95 30.81 -1.94
N GLU A 488 -20.15 31.79 -1.53
CA GLU A 488 -20.64 33.11 -1.12
C GLU A 488 -21.22 33.94 -2.27
N MET A 489 -20.72 33.79 -3.51
CA MET A 489 -21.28 34.45 -4.70
C MET A 489 -22.74 34.08 -4.99
N HIS A 490 -23.22 32.95 -4.47
CA HIS A 490 -24.64 32.58 -4.57
C HIS A 490 -25.55 33.48 -3.71
N TYR A 491 -25.01 34.06 -2.65
CA TYR A 491 -25.76 34.82 -1.66
C TYR A 491 -25.43 36.32 -1.67
N SER A 492 -24.24 36.68 -2.14
CA SER A 492 -23.69 38.04 -2.08
C SER A 492 -23.41 38.59 -3.47
N GLU A 493 -23.91 39.80 -3.75
CA GLU A 493 -23.63 40.49 -5.02
C GLU A 493 -22.27 41.20 -5.03
N SER A 494 -21.77 41.58 -3.85
CA SER A 494 -20.47 42.22 -3.65
C SER A 494 -19.78 41.69 -2.38
N PHE A 495 -18.48 41.91 -2.29
CA PHE A 495 -17.68 41.46 -1.15
C PHE A 495 -17.20 42.66 -0.33
N ASN A 496 -17.62 42.72 0.94
CA ASN A 496 -17.08 43.68 1.89
C ASN A 496 -15.87 43.09 2.63
N ASN A 497 -15.13 43.95 3.37
CA ASN A 497 -13.92 43.54 4.07
C ASN A 497 -14.20 42.44 5.12
N GLU A 498 -15.27 42.57 5.90
CA GLU A 498 -15.64 41.60 6.93
C GLU A 498 -15.89 40.20 6.35
N LEU A 499 -16.63 40.13 5.24
CA LEU A 499 -16.90 38.88 4.53
C LEU A 499 -15.62 38.27 3.95
N LEU A 500 -14.76 39.06 3.32
CA LEU A 500 -13.49 38.57 2.77
C LEU A 500 -12.55 38.07 3.87
N THR A 501 -12.48 38.79 4.99
CA THR A 501 -11.71 38.38 6.17
C THR A 501 -12.24 37.06 6.74
N LYS A 502 -13.56 36.89 6.80
CA LYS A 502 -14.18 35.63 7.21
C LYS A 502 -13.82 34.48 6.25
N ILE A 503 -13.97 34.69 4.94
CA ILE A 503 -13.69 33.69 3.90
C ILE A 503 -12.24 33.20 3.95
N ILE A 504 -11.26 34.11 4.04
CA ILE A 504 -9.84 33.73 4.06
C ILE A 504 -9.45 33.01 5.37
N ARG A 505 -10.14 33.31 6.46
CA ARG A 505 -9.94 32.64 7.75
C ARG A 505 -10.54 31.25 7.79
N GLU A 506 -11.80 31.12 7.38
CA GLU A 506 -12.51 29.85 7.33
C GLU A 506 -11.89 28.88 6.31
N SER A 507 -11.29 29.38 5.23
CA SER A 507 -10.56 28.55 4.26
C SER A 507 -9.16 28.12 4.72
N GLY A 508 -8.60 28.73 5.77
CA GLY A 508 -7.23 28.46 6.23
C GLY A 508 -6.13 28.94 5.28
N ALA A 509 -6.45 29.79 4.29
CA ALA A 509 -5.48 30.24 3.29
C ALA A 509 -4.60 31.43 3.74
N HIS A 510 -4.89 32.01 4.89
CA HIS A 510 -4.22 33.18 5.46
C HIS A 510 -2.86 32.88 6.11
N TRP A 511 -2.40 31.63 6.11
CA TRP A 511 -1.16 31.24 6.79
C TRP A 511 0.09 31.48 5.94
N LYS A 512 1.11 32.04 6.58
CA LYS A 512 2.40 32.32 5.96
C LYS A 512 3.18 31.03 5.71
N ARG A 513 3.77 30.92 4.52
CA ARG A 513 4.68 29.82 4.17
C ARG A 513 6.06 30.01 4.79
N ALA A 514 6.75 28.92 5.07
CA ALA A 514 8.15 28.98 5.46
C ALA A 514 9.00 29.62 4.34
N GLU A 515 9.96 30.48 4.70
CA GLU A 515 10.79 31.23 3.74
C GLU A 515 12.07 30.46 3.36
N ASN A 516 12.83 30.02 4.37
CA ASN A 516 14.06 29.25 4.18
C ASN A 516 13.73 27.76 4.16
N THR A 517 13.32 27.25 3.00
CA THR A 517 12.82 25.88 2.86
C THR A 517 13.84 24.93 2.25
N VAL A 518 13.69 23.64 2.58
CA VAL A 518 14.33 22.50 1.93
C VAL A 518 13.24 21.54 1.41
N PRO A 519 13.52 20.67 0.43
CA PRO A 519 12.60 19.58 0.07
C PRO A 519 12.36 18.66 1.28
N ALA A 520 11.14 18.15 1.45
CA ALA A 520 10.78 17.29 2.56
C ALA A 520 11.64 16.01 2.63
N LYS A 521 12.03 15.44 1.48
CA LYS A 521 12.99 14.32 1.45
C LYS A 521 14.33 14.67 2.10
N GLU A 522 14.84 15.87 1.83
CA GLU A 522 16.10 16.32 2.44
C GLU A 522 15.95 16.48 3.96
N TYR A 523 14.84 17.05 4.42
CA TYR A 523 14.51 17.15 5.84
C TYR A 523 14.52 15.76 6.51
N TRP A 524 13.79 14.79 5.95
CA TRP A 524 13.70 13.44 6.51
C TRP A 524 15.03 12.69 6.46
N GLU A 525 15.78 12.78 5.38
CA GLU A 525 17.10 12.14 5.28
C GLU A 525 18.11 12.74 6.27
N ASN A 526 18.02 14.05 6.55
CA ASN A 526 18.81 14.68 7.61
C ASN A 526 18.37 14.22 9.02
N PHE A 527 17.07 14.09 9.26
CA PHE A 527 16.52 13.52 10.50
C PHE A 527 17.00 12.08 10.72
N PHE A 528 16.94 11.21 9.71
CA PHE A 528 17.39 9.82 9.83
C PHE A 528 18.91 9.69 9.92
N ARG A 529 19.67 10.61 9.31
CA ARG A 529 21.14 10.62 9.48
C ARG A 529 21.55 10.95 10.92
N SER A 530 20.79 11.82 11.58
CA SER A 530 21.01 12.17 13.00
C SER A 530 20.41 11.15 13.96
N HIS A 531 19.40 10.39 13.53
CA HIS A 531 18.71 9.37 14.33
C HIS A 531 18.55 8.06 13.53
N PRO A 532 19.65 7.35 13.24
CA PRO A 532 19.64 6.17 12.36
C PRO A 532 18.80 5.02 12.91
N ASP A 533 18.67 4.92 14.24
CA ASP A 533 17.82 3.96 14.94
C ASP A 533 16.33 4.21 14.70
N LEU A 534 15.93 5.46 14.45
CA LEU A 534 14.55 5.88 14.18
C LEU A 534 14.14 5.72 12.71
N ARG A 535 15.06 5.39 11.80
CA ARG A 535 14.72 5.20 10.38
C ARG A 535 13.82 3.97 10.18
N PRO A 536 12.65 4.10 9.52
CA PRO A 536 11.84 2.95 9.12
C PRO A 536 12.59 2.00 8.19
N LYS A 537 12.21 0.72 8.17
CA LYS A 537 12.83 -0.28 7.29
C LYS A 537 12.54 -0.08 5.81
N HIS A 538 11.33 0.34 5.47
CA HIS A 538 10.89 0.49 4.09
C HIS A 538 10.30 1.89 3.90
N ILE A 539 10.87 2.68 2.99
CA ILE A 539 10.45 4.07 2.78
C ILE A 539 10.14 4.25 1.29
N ASN A 540 9.00 4.86 1.01
CA ASN A 540 8.70 5.37 -0.33
C ASN A 540 8.57 6.89 -0.27
N TYR A 541 9.39 7.59 -1.05
CA TYR A 541 9.22 9.03 -1.25
C TYR A 541 8.18 9.25 -2.35
N TYR A 542 7.27 10.21 -2.14
CA TYR A 542 6.16 10.46 -3.07
C TYR A 542 5.85 11.95 -3.22
N ASP A 543 5.15 12.29 -4.31
CA ASP A 543 4.52 13.59 -4.52
C ASP A 543 3.04 13.43 -4.85
N GLY A 544 2.27 14.48 -4.64
CA GLY A 544 0.85 14.55 -5.03
C GLY A 544 -0.10 13.96 -3.99
N ASP A 545 -1.22 13.41 -4.47
CA ASP A 545 -2.28 12.86 -3.63
C ASP A 545 -1.83 11.55 -2.94
N PRO A 546 -1.95 11.43 -1.60
CA PRO A 546 -1.49 10.25 -0.86
C PRO A 546 -2.08 8.91 -1.35
N THR A 547 -3.39 8.88 -1.66
CA THR A 547 -4.04 7.64 -2.12
C THR A 547 -3.58 7.26 -3.53
N THR A 548 -3.41 8.25 -4.40
CA THR A 548 -2.90 8.07 -5.75
C THR A 548 -1.44 7.60 -5.72
N ALA A 549 -0.61 8.13 -4.83
CA ALA A 549 0.78 7.73 -4.67
C ALA A 549 0.94 6.23 -4.33
N VAL A 550 0.04 5.66 -3.52
CA VAL A 550 0.04 4.20 -3.27
C VAL A 550 -0.26 3.42 -4.53
N ARG A 551 -1.23 3.86 -5.35
CA ARG A 551 -1.59 3.20 -6.61
C ARG A 551 -0.47 3.30 -7.64
N GLU A 552 0.18 4.45 -7.74
CA GLU A 552 1.34 4.65 -8.63
C GLU A 552 2.50 3.77 -8.19
N PHE A 553 2.80 3.70 -6.88
CA PHE A 553 3.80 2.78 -6.34
C PHE A 553 3.50 1.33 -6.70
N GLN A 554 2.24 0.89 -6.58
CA GLN A 554 1.83 -0.47 -6.95
C GLN A 554 2.03 -0.75 -8.44
N GLN A 555 1.61 0.18 -9.30
CA GLN A 555 1.77 0.07 -10.76
C GLN A 555 3.24 0.02 -11.17
N GLN A 556 4.06 0.93 -10.64
CA GLN A 556 5.50 1.01 -10.94
C GLN A 556 6.26 -0.26 -10.52
N ASN A 557 5.75 -0.98 -9.53
CA ASN A 557 6.39 -2.18 -8.97
C ASN A 557 5.73 -3.49 -9.39
N ASP A 558 4.83 -3.49 -10.38
CA ASP A 558 4.13 -4.69 -10.88
C ASP A 558 3.32 -5.44 -9.80
N ILE A 559 2.79 -4.73 -8.80
CA ILE A 559 1.98 -5.31 -7.72
C ILE A 559 0.55 -5.54 -8.23
N GLY A 560 -0.03 -6.70 -7.92
CA GLY A 560 -1.40 -7.08 -8.27
C GLY A 560 -1.54 -8.23 -9.27
N LYS A 561 -0.43 -8.74 -9.82
CA LYS A 561 -0.45 -9.93 -10.70
C LYS A 561 -0.81 -11.23 -9.95
N ALA A 562 -0.66 -11.22 -8.62
CA ALA A 562 -0.92 -12.35 -7.74
C ALA A 562 -2.27 -12.26 -7.01
N ASP A 563 -3.23 -11.47 -7.53
CA ASP A 563 -4.55 -11.32 -6.91
C ASP A 563 -5.32 -12.66 -6.89
N THR A 564 -5.72 -13.05 -5.69
CA THR A 564 -6.44 -14.29 -5.36
C THR A 564 -7.81 -14.00 -4.74
N SER A 565 -8.20 -12.72 -4.61
CA SER A 565 -9.45 -12.30 -3.94
C SER A 565 -10.73 -12.81 -4.60
N GLU A 566 -10.73 -13.09 -5.91
CA GLU A 566 -11.88 -13.76 -6.56
C GLU A 566 -12.18 -15.13 -5.93
N LYS A 567 -11.15 -15.83 -5.48
CA LYS A 567 -11.25 -17.14 -4.81
C LYS A 567 -11.37 -16.98 -3.29
N ASP A 568 -10.58 -16.10 -2.71
CA ASP A 568 -10.44 -15.97 -1.25
C ASP A 568 -11.51 -15.05 -0.64
N GLY A 569 -12.27 -14.33 -1.46
CA GLY A 569 -13.35 -13.45 -1.04
C GLY A 569 -12.87 -12.11 -0.48
N GLN A 570 -13.84 -11.31 0.00
CA GLN A 570 -13.64 -9.93 0.49
C GLN A 570 -12.76 -9.85 1.75
N LEU A 571 -12.70 -10.94 2.51
CA LEU A 571 -11.88 -11.08 3.72
C LEU A 571 -10.54 -11.79 3.44
N LEU A 572 -10.20 -12.01 2.16
CA LEU A 572 -8.96 -12.64 1.71
C LEU A 572 -8.73 -14.05 2.31
N GLY A 573 -9.82 -14.73 2.67
CA GLY A 573 -9.86 -16.07 3.25
C GLY A 573 -9.37 -16.16 4.70
N PHE A 574 -9.55 -15.06 5.46
CA PHE A 574 -9.27 -14.94 6.90
C PHE A 574 -10.54 -14.65 7.71
N ASP A 575 -11.67 -15.24 7.31
CA ASP A 575 -12.96 -15.12 8.01
C ASP A 575 -12.88 -15.49 9.49
N ASP A 576 -11.97 -16.39 9.86
CA ASP A 576 -11.72 -16.80 11.23
C ASP A 576 -11.13 -15.69 12.10
N HIS A 577 -10.43 -14.71 11.52
CA HIS A 577 -9.88 -13.55 12.24
C HIS A 577 -10.85 -12.37 12.31
N HIS A 578 -11.92 -12.41 11.53
CA HIS A 578 -12.93 -11.37 11.52
C HIS A 578 -13.82 -11.47 12.78
N VAL A 579 -13.90 -10.36 13.50
CA VAL A 579 -14.76 -10.17 14.67
C VAL A 579 -16.10 -9.59 14.22
N THR A 580 -17.17 -10.37 14.32
CA THR A 580 -18.49 -9.97 13.81
C THR A 580 -19.35 -9.22 14.83
N ASP A 581 -19.16 -9.49 16.12
CA ASP A 581 -19.83 -8.83 17.25
C ASP A 581 -18.76 -8.32 18.22
N MET A 582 -18.35 -7.05 18.06
CA MET A 582 -17.28 -6.44 18.86
C MET A 582 -17.62 -6.35 20.34
N ASP A 583 -18.91 -6.32 20.71
CA ASP A 583 -19.34 -6.25 22.12
C ASP A 583 -19.10 -7.57 22.85
N LYS A 584 -19.26 -8.70 22.16
CA LYS A 584 -19.27 -10.03 22.79
C LYS A 584 -18.04 -10.87 22.48
N ASP A 585 -17.29 -10.53 21.43
CA ASP A 585 -16.14 -11.34 21.05
C ASP A 585 -14.98 -11.13 22.06
N PRO A 586 -14.43 -12.21 22.64
CA PRO A 586 -13.33 -12.09 23.59
C PRO A 586 -12.05 -11.50 22.95
N ARG A 587 -11.90 -11.58 21.62
CA ARG A 587 -10.72 -11.08 20.91
C ARG A 587 -10.69 -9.56 20.86
N SER A 588 -11.85 -8.91 20.69
CA SER A 588 -11.98 -7.44 20.74
C SER A 588 -12.06 -6.90 22.17
N ASN A 589 -12.35 -7.76 23.16
CA ASN A 589 -12.44 -7.40 24.58
C ASN A 589 -11.26 -7.89 25.41
N MET A 590 -10.15 -8.21 24.75
CA MET A 590 -8.95 -8.73 25.42
C MET A 590 -8.46 -7.78 26.53
N GLY A 591 -8.23 -8.33 27.72
CA GLY A 591 -7.77 -7.59 28.91
C GLY A 591 -8.80 -6.65 29.56
N TYR A 592 -10.07 -6.69 29.14
CA TYR A 592 -11.11 -5.85 29.74
C TYR A 592 -11.34 -6.18 31.22
N GLU A 593 -11.56 -7.46 31.56
CA GLU A 593 -11.87 -7.88 32.93
C GLU A 593 -10.72 -7.57 33.90
N GLU A 594 -9.49 -7.76 33.46
CA GLU A 594 -8.27 -7.44 34.21
C GLU A 594 -8.18 -5.93 34.49
N LEU A 595 -8.35 -5.09 33.46
CA LEU A 595 -8.31 -3.64 33.60
C LEU A 595 -9.38 -3.15 34.59
N VAL A 596 -10.61 -3.65 34.46
CA VAL A 596 -11.73 -3.28 35.34
C VAL A 596 -11.47 -3.74 36.77
N ALA A 597 -10.93 -4.94 36.98
CA ALA A 597 -10.58 -5.44 38.31
C ALA A 597 -9.50 -4.56 38.97
N THR A 598 -8.42 -4.26 38.25
CA THR A 598 -7.31 -3.42 38.74
C THR A 598 -7.78 -1.99 39.02
N ALA A 599 -8.55 -1.40 38.11
CA ALA A 599 -9.10 -0.06 38.30
C ALA A 599 -10.04 0.01 39.51
N ASN A 600 -10.94 -0.96 39.69
CA ASN A 600 -11.83 -1.03 40.84
C ASN A 600 -11.08 -1.19 42.17
N LYS A 601 -10.00 -1.98 42.19
CA LYS A 601 -9.11 -2.10 43.34
C LYS A 601 -8.51 -0.74 43.72
N ILE A 602 -7.90 -0.05 42.75
CA ILE A 602 -7.28 1.27 42.95
C ILE A 602 -8.30 2.30 43.47
N ILE A 603 -9.49 2.34 42.89
CA ILE A 603 -10.58 3.23 43.33
C ILE A 603 -10.96 2.92 44.78
N THR A 604 -11.18 1.65 45.10
CA THR A 604 -11.58 1.22 46.45
C THR A 604 -10.52 1.60 47.50
N GLU A 605 -9.24 1.41 47.19
CA GLU A 605 -8.12 1.79 48.06
C GLU A 605 -8.04 3.30 48.27
N HIS A 606 -8.19 4.10 47.21
CA HIS A 606 -8.15 5.56 47.27
C HIS A 606 -9.21 6.12 48.25
N PHE A 607 -10.46 5.67 48.13
CA PHE A 607 -11.55 6.14 49.00
C PHE A 607 -11.54 5.52 50.40
N SER A 608 -10.94 4.33 50.57
CA SER A 608 -10.74 3.73 51.90
C SER A 608 -9.67 4.47 52.70
N ALA A 609 -8.56 4.86 52.05
CA ALA A 609 -7.51 5.66 52.67
C ALA A 609 -8.01 7.05 53.08
N ALA A 610 -8.84 7.69 52.26
CA ALA A 610 -9.45 8.98 52.57
C ALA A 610 -10.35 8.94 53.81
N ARG A 611 -11.10 7.84 54.03
CA ARG A 611 -11.95 7.66 55.23
C ARG A 611 -11.13 7.54 56.52
N ASN A 612 -9.94 6.95 56.47
CA ASN A 612 -9.06 6.76 57.63
C ASN A 612 -8.31 8.02 58.05
N PHE A 613 -8.35 9.09 57.25
CA PHE A 613 -7.68 10.37 57.52
C PHE A 613 -8.62 11.49 57.97
N THR A 614 -9.87 11.20 58.33
CA THR A 614 -10.74 12.20 58.94
C THR A 614 -10.24 12.45 60.37
N PRO A 615 -9.69 13.64 60.71
CA PRO A 615 -9.29 13.92 62.08
C PRO A 615 -10.55 13.88 62.94
N LEU A 616 -10.54 13.08 64.01
CA LEU A 616 -11.51 13.22 65.09
C LEU A 616 -11.38 14.65 65.63
N LEU A 617 -12.33 15.50 65.25
CA LEU A 617 -12.55 16.82 65.86
C LEU A 617 -12.99 16.67 67.32
#